data_AF-A0A519PM08-F1
#
_entry.id   AF-A0A519PM08-F1
#
_cell.length_a   1.000
_cell.length_b   1.000
_cell.length_c   1.000
_cell.angle_alpha   90.00
_cell.angle_beta   90.00
_cell.angle_gamma   90.00
#
_symmetry.space_group_name_H-M   'P 1'
#
loop_
_entity.id
_entity.type
_entity.pdbx_description
1 polymer ?
#
loop_
_entity_poly.entity_id
_entity_poly.type
_entity_poly.pdbx_seq_one_letter_code
_entity_poly.pdbx_strand_id
1 'polypeptide(L)'
;GEPGGVVKIGLSYRPPYDWAAMMTTLAMRGVADEAVAYGVWTRRLRVDVDGTDGSVTVRPADTGKAAVEARVGELKALPGVLARVRRVFDLAADPEAIMRDLSADPVLRAALEARPGLRPAGDWIDAGEDAPSDRLATMDMGLLARAERWRPWRAYGALYWTLIKERRDEEAA
;
A
#
# COMPACT_ATOMS: atom_id res chain seq x y z
N GLY A 1 -8.90 -2.64 31.22
CA GLY A 1 -7.70 -2.41 30.41
C GLY A 1 -6.94 -1.28 31.02
N GLU A 2 -5.61 -1.25 30.86
CA GLU A 2 -4.87 -0.01 31.08
C GLU A 2 -5.50 1.09 30.20
N PRO A 3 -5.68 2.32 30.71
CA PRO A 3 -6.28 3.39 29.94
C PRO A 3 -5.49 3.62 28.65
N GLY A 4 -6.21 3.72 27.54
CA GLY A 4 -5.65 3.96 26.22
C GLY A 4 -4.76 5.21 26.13
N GLY A 5 -3.80 5.18 25.21
CA GLY A 5 -2.78 6.23 25.06
C GLY A 5 -2.38 6.49 23.62
N VAL A 6 -1.62 7.57 23.42
CA VAL A 6 -1.01 7.90 22.12
C VAL A 6 0.35 7.20 22.03
N VAL A 7 0.54 6.37 21.01
CA VAL A 7 1.78 5.64 20.76
C VAL A 7 2.40 6.09 19.44
N LYS A 8 3.69 6.45 19.46
CA LYS A 8 4.46 6.87 18.28
C LYS A 8 5.50 5.81 17.95
N ILE A 9 5.50 5.33 16.71
CA ILE A 9 6.33 4.20 16.26
C ILE A 9 6.88 4.50 14.86
N GLY A 10 8.16 4.20 14.63
CA GLY A 10 8.75 4.17 13.31
C GLY A 10 8.70 2.77 12.71
N LEU A 11 8.03 2.59 11.58
CA LEU A 11 8.00 1.32 10.85
C LEU A 11 9.04 1.35 9.72
N SER A 12 9.89 0.32 9.65
CA SER A 12 10.90 0.18 8.60
C SER A 12 10.28 -0.26 7.27
N TYR A 13 10.83 0.24 6.17
CA TYR A 13 10.63 -0.27 4.81
C TYR A 13 11.94 -0.19 4.02
N ARG A 14 12.03 -0.91 2.90
CA ARG A 14 13.18 -0.85 1.98
C ARG A 14 12.99 0.25 0.94
N PRO A 15 13.85 1.29 0.87
CA PRO A 15 13.83 2.24 -0.24
C PRO A 15 14.18 1.56 -1.58
N PRO A 16 13.78 2.12 -2.74
CA PRO A 16 12.98 3.34 -2.89
C PRO A 16 11.50 3.15 -2.53
N TYR A 17 10.81 4.25 -2.24
CA TYR A 17 9.37 4.27 -1.94
C TYR A 17 8.75 5.56 -2.49
N ASP A 18 7.75 5.45 -3.37
CA ASP A 18 7.01 6.58 -3.92
C ASP A 18 5.82 6.96 -3.02
N TRP A 19 6.11 7.82 -2.03
CA TRP A 19 5.11 8.26 -1.06
C TRP A 19 4.00 9.11 -1.69
N ALA A 20 4.33 9.91 -2.70
CA ALA A 20 3.35 10.75 -3.37
C ALA A 20 2.31 9.88 -4.10
N ALA A 21 2.77 8.87 -4.87
CA ALA A 21 1.88 7.94 -5.54
C ALA A 21 0.99 7.18 -4.54
N MET A 22 1.56 6.65 -3.45
CA MET A 22 0.80 5.96 -2.41
C MET A 22 -0.29 6.85 -1.79
N MET A 23 0.04 8.09 -1.43
CA MET A 23 -0.93 9.03 -0.85
C MET A 23 -2.04 9.40 -1.84
N THR A 24 -1.71 9.58 -3.12
CA THR A 24 -2.69 9.82 -4.19
C THR A 24 -3.65 8.63 -4.34
N THR A 25 -3.15 7.39 -4.39
CA THR A 25 -3.99 6.18 -4.47
C THR A 25 -4.90 6.05 -3.25
N LEU A 26 -4.37 6.26 -2.04
CA LEU A 26 -5.15 6.21 -0.80
C LEU A 26 -6.21 7.33 -0.72
N ALA A 27 -5.94 8.50 -1.29
CA ALA A 27 -6.92 9.59 -1.34
C ALA A 27 -8.08 9.29 -2.31
N MET A 28 -7.79 8.64 -3.44
CA MET A 28 -8.78 8.38 -4.49
C MET A 28 -9.68 7.16 -4.23
N ARG A 29 -9.28 6.22 -3.35
CA ARG A 29 -10.02 4.96 -3.18
C ARG A 29 -11.36 5.08 -2.45
N GLY A 30 -11.68 6.22 -1.85
CA GLY A 30 -13.01 6.51 -1.29
C GLY A 30 -13.45 5.62 -0.12
N VAL A 31 -12.51 5.12 0.70
CA VAL A 31 -12.83 4.29 1.86
C VAL A 31 -13.30 5.17 3.02
N ALA A 32 -14.49 4.90 3.56
CA ALA A 32 -15.20 5.78 4.48
C ALA A 32 -14.44 6.13 5.78
N ASP A 33 -13.66 5.22 6.33
CA ASP A 33 -12.90 5.44 7.58
C ASP A 33 -11.53 6.07 7.35
N GLU A 34 -11.20 6.45 6.11
CA GLU A 34 -9.89 6.93 5.73
C GLU A 34 -9.91 8.32 5.13
N ALA A 35 -8.86 9.07 5.39
CA ALA A 35 -8.63 10.37 4.79
C ALA A 35 -7.14 10.59 4.56
N VAL A 36 -6.81 11.32 3.49
CA VAL A 36 -5.46 11.82 3.24
C VAL A 36 -5.51 13.34 3.23
N ALA A 37 -4.71 13.98 4.07
CA ALA A 37 -4.58 15.43 4.11
C ALA A 37 -3.13 15.81 4.40
N TYR A 38 -2.59 16.76 3.64
CA TYR A 38 -1.23 17.31 3.85
C TYR A 38 -0.14 16.23 3.93
N GLY A 39 -0.22 15.19 3.10
CA GLY A 39 0.75 14.08 3.09
C GLY A 39 0.65 13.11 4.28
N VAL A 40 -0.44 13.19 5.05
CA VAL A 40 -0.73 12.30 6.17
C VAL A 40 -1.99 11.50 5.84
N TRP A 41 -1.88 10.18 5.89
CA TRP A 41 -3.04 9.29 5.85
C TRP A 41 -3.51 9.04 7.27
N THR A 42 -4.82 9.11 7.50
CA THR A 42 -5.48 8.85 8.77
C THR A 42 -6.56 7.83 8.58
N ARG A 43 -6.69 6.91 9.53
CA ARG A 43 -7.80 5.95 9.60
C ARG A 43 -8.45 5.95 10.97
N ARG A 44 -9.79 5.92 11.00
CA ARG A 44 -10.59 5.65 12.21
C ARG A 44 -10.52 4.17 12.55
N LEU A 45 -10.21 3.86 13.80
CA LEU A 45 -10.23 2.49 14.33
C LEU A 45 -11.61 2.20 14.94
N ARG A 46 -12.14 1.01 14.70
CA ARG A 46 -13.45 0.56 15.20
C ARG A 46 -13.30 -0.68 16.07
N VAL A 47 -14.07 -0.76 17.14
CA VAL A 47 -13.96 -1.89 18.10
C VAL A 47 -14.22 -3.25 17.46
N ASP A 48 -15.17 -3.32 16.53
CA ASP A 48 -15.56 -4.56 15.82
C ASP A 48 -14.51 -5.05 14.82
N VAL A 49 -13.64 -4.17 14.32
CA VAL A 49 -12.59 -4.50 13.34
C VAL A 49 -11.21 -4.53 13.99
N ASP A 50 -10.90 -3.55 14.83
CA ASP A 50 -9.59 -3.28 15.41
C ASP A 50 -9.49 -3.69 16.87
N GLY A 51 -10.59 -4.12 17.51
CA GLY A 51 -10.61 -4.43 18.94
C GLY A 51 -10.43 -3.19 19.83
N THR A 52 -10.47 -1.98 19.24
CA THR A 52 -10.31 -0.70 19.92
C THR A 52 -10.97 0.42 19.12
N ASP A 53 -11.46 1.46 19.81
CA ASP A 53 -11.84 2.72 19.15
C ASP A 53 -10.65 3.67 19.17
N GLY A 54 -10.58 4.56 18.17
CA GLY A 54 -9.55 5.58 18.08
C GLY A 54 -9.12 5.87 16.65
N SER A 55 -7.83 6.09 16.44
CA SER A 55 -7.30 6.44 15.12
C SER A 55 -5.84 6.02 14.96
N VAL A 56 -5.43 5.85 13.71
CA VAL A 56 -4.01 5.71 13.34
C VAL A 56 -3.69 6.69 12.24
N THR A 57 -2.52 7.30 12.32
CA THR A 57 -1.99 8.20 11.27
C THR A 57 -0.65 7.67 10.78
N VAL A 58 -0.38 7.87 9.49
CA VAL A 58 0.86 7.43 8.84
C VAL A 58 1.36 8.54 7.93
N ARG A 59 2.65 8.84 8.01
CA ARG A 59 3.35 9.80 7.15
C ARG A 59 4.77 9.35 6.85
N PRO A 60 5.39 9.84 5.76
CA PRO A 60 6.83 9.67 5.58
C PRO A 60 7.62 10.28 6.75
N ALA A 61 8.73 9.64 7.09
CA ALA A 61 9.73 10.14 8.04
C ALA A 61 11.11 10.10 7.38
N ASP A 62 12.15 9.74 8.12
CA ASP A 62 13.50 9.54 7.58
C ASP A 62 13.53 8.44 6.50
N THR A 63 14.60 8.39 5.72
CA THR A 63 14.77 7.39 4.66
C THR A 63 14.58 5.96 5.21
N GLY A 64 13.64 5.23 4.61
CA GLY A 64 13.33 3.85 5.03
C GLY A 64 12.44 3.75 6.27
N LYS A 65 11.82 4.85 6.72
CA LYS A 65 10.94 4.90 7.89
C LYS A 65 9.60 5.58 7.58
N ALA A 66 8.51 4.91 7.98
CA ALA A 66 7.18 5.48 8.09
C ALA A 66 6.92 5.86 9.55
N ALA A 67 6.54 7.10 9.83
CA ALA A 67 6.10 7.50 11.15
C ALA A 67 4.62 7.15 11.33
N VAL A 68 4.32 6.41 12.39
CA VAL A 68 2.97 5.98 12.77
C VAL A 68 2.63 6.55 14.14
N GLU A 69 1.50 7.24 14.25
CA GLU A 69 0.92 7.62 15.53
C GLU A 69 -0.44 6.92 15.67
N ALA A 70 -0.57 6.06 16.67
CA ALA A 70 -1.79 5.34 16.99
C ALA A 70 -2.37 5.84 18.31
N ARG A 71 -3.66 6.16 18.30
CA ARG A 71 -4.46 6.45 19.49
C ARG A 71 -5.40 5.28 19.67
N VAL A 72 -5.17 4.45 20.68
CA VAL A 72 -5.94 3.24 20.94
C VAL A 72 -6.50 3.29 22.37
N GLY A 73 -7.75 2.88 22.53
CA GLY A 73 -8.36 2.70 23.85
C GLY A 73 -7.79 1.51 24.63
N GLU A 74 -7.21 0.52 23.93
CA GLU A 74 -6.69 -0.73 24.51
C GLU A 74 -5.34 -1.10 23.86
N LEU A 75 -4.25 -1.07 24.63
CA LEU A 75 -2.89 -1.28 24.10
C LEU A 75 -2.68 -2.66 23.45
N LYS A 76 -3.43 -3.68 23.88
CA LYS A 76 -3.39 -5.03 23.29
C LYS A 76 -3.81 -5.07 21.82
N ALA A 77 -4.55 -4.07 21.32
CA ALA A 77 -4.96 -3.98 19.93
C ALA A 77 -3.83 -3.48 19.00
N LEU A 78 -2.82 -2.80 19.57
CA LEU A 78 -1.78 -2.12 18.81
C LEU A 78 -1.01 -3.04 17.83
N PRO A 79 -0.62 -4.29 18.17
CA PRO A 79 0.06 -5.16 17.21
C PRO A 79 -0.75 -5.43 15.94
N GLY A 80 -2.07 -5.63 16.06
CA GLY A 80 -2.97 -5.84 14.92
C GLY A 80 -3.07 -4.59 14.04
N VAL A 81 -3.25 -3.41 14.66
CA VAL A 81 -3.27 -2.12 13.95
C VAL A 81 -1.97 -1.90 13.17
N LEU A 82 -0.81 -2.13 13.79
CA LEU A 82 0.49 -1.95 13.12
C LEU A 82 0.73 -2.99 12.01
N ALA A 83 0.17 -4.20 12.12
CA ALA A 83 0.22 -5.20 11.07
C ALA A 83 -0.60 -4.76 9.85
N ARG A 84 -1.79 -4.19 10.07
CA ARG A 84 -2.62 -3.64 8.98
C ARG A 84 -1.99 -2.41 8.34
N VAL A 85 -1.36 -1.52 9.11
CA VAL A 85 -0.57 -0.41 8.55
C VAL A 85 0.52 -0.94 7.61
N ARG A 86 1.27 -1.97 8.02
CA ARG A 86 2.30 -2.57 7.16
C ARG A 86 1.73 -3.11 5.85
N ARG A 87 0.51 -3.67 5.87
CA ARG A 87 -0.15 -4.20 4.68
C ARG A 87 -0.68 -3.10 3.76
N VAL A 88 -1.35 -2.09 4.31
CA VAL A 88 -1.87 -0.95 3.52
C VAL A 88 -0.76 -0.24 2.78
N PHE A 89 0.37 -0.01 3.43
CA PHE A 89 1.53 0.67 2.85
C PHE A 89 2.55 -0.31 2.23
N ASP A 90 2.23 -1.60 2.16
CA ASP A 90 3.12 -2.68 1.70
C ASP A 90 4.59 -2.52 2.15
N LEU A 91 4.80 -2.25 3.45
CA LEU A 91 6.12 -1.88 3.98
C LEU A 91 7.13 -3.03 3.91
N ALA A 92 6.65 -4.27 3.77
CA ALA A 92 7.46 -5.47 3.66
C ALA A 92 7.99 -5.74 2.25
N ALA A 93 7.56 -4.97 1.25
CA ALA A 93 7.97 -5.16 -0.14
C ALA A 93 9.50 -5.22 -0.32
N ASP A 94 9.92 -6.05 -1.26
CA ASP A 94 11.29 -6.19 -1.72
C ASP A 94 11.44 -5.64 -3.14
N PRO A 95 11.83 -4.36 -3.30
CA PRO A 95 11.94 -3.73 -4.62
C PRO A 95 12.88 -4.47 -5.57
N GLU A 96 13.94 -5.11 -5.06
CA GLU A 96 14.88 -5.86 -5.89
C GLU A 96 14.27 -7.15 -6.41
N ALA A 97 13.52 -7.88 -5.57
CA ALA A 97 12.80 -9.08 -6.02
C ALA A 97 11.72 -8.74 -7.06
N ILE A 98 10.94 -7.69 -6.81
CA ILE A 98 9.89 -7.21 -7.73
C ILE A 98 10.50 -6.81 -9.07
N MET A 99 11.58 -6.02 -9.04
CA MET A 99 12.32 -5.60 -10.24
C MET A 99 12.81 -6.81 -11.04
N ARG A 100 13.48 -7.75 -10.38
CA ARG A 100 14.04 -8.94 -11.03
C ARG A 100 12.96 -9.75 -11.74
N ASP A 101 11.85 -9.99 -11.06
CA ASP A 101 10.83 -10.93 -11.54
C ASP A 101 9.94 -10.28 -12.61
N LEU A 102 9.51 -9.02 -12.42
CA LEU A 102 8.65 -8.33 -13.39
C LEU A 102 9.39 -7.82 -14.63
N SER A 103 10.71 -7.62 -14.57
CA SER A 103 11.51 -7.19 -15.73
C SER A 103 11.59 -8.24 -16.85
N ALA A 104 11.14 -9.47 -16.59
CA ALA A 104 10.97 -10.49 -17.63
C ALA A 104 9.92 -10.08 -18.69
N ASP A 105 9.01 -9.16 -18.35
CA ASP A 105 8.10 -8.51 -19.29
C ASP A 105 8.73 -7.20 -19.80
N PRO A 106 9.13 -7.12 -21.09
CA PRO A 106 9.79 -5.92 -21.61
C PRO A 106 8.94 -4.66 -21.51
N VAL A 107 7.61 -4.80 -21.51
CA VAL A 107 6.70 -3.66 -21.39
C VAL A 107 6.75 -3.08 -19.97
N LEU A 108 6.80 -3.93 -18.94
CA LEU A 108 6.90 -3.48 -17.55
C LEU A 108 8.30 -2.98 -17.19
N ARG A 109 9.35 -3.58 -17.76
CA ARG A 109 10.75 -3.24 -17.45
C ARG A 109 11.01 -1.74 -17.52
N ALA A 110 10.60 -1.08 -18.61
CA ALA A 110 10.83 0.36 -18.77
C ALA A 110 10.11 1.20 -17.70
N ALA A 111 8.90 0.79 -17.28
CA ALA A 111 8.14 1.48 -16.25
C ALA A 111 8.73 1.25 -14.84
N LEU A 112 9.23 0.04 -14.58
CA LEU A 112 9.95 -0.31 -13.35
C LEU A 112 11.22 0.52 -13.19
N GLU A 113 12.03 0.63 -14.24
CA GLU A 113 13.25 1.45 -14.25
C GLU A 113 12.91 2.94 -14.04
N ALA A 114 11.80 3.42 -14.60
CA ALA A 114 11.36 4.80 -14.44
C ALA A 114 10.84 5.14 -13.04
N ARG A 115 10.10 4.21 -12.38
CA ARG A 115 9.48 4.45 -11.07
C ARG A 115 9.66 3.27 -10.09
N PRO A 116 10.90 2.96 -9.65
CA PRO A 116 11.21 1.74 -8.89
C PRO A 116 10.61 1.69 -7.47
N GLY A 117 10.08 2.81 -6.97
CA GLY A 117 9.53 2.93 -5.61
C GLY A 117 8.03 2.71 -5.49
N LEU A 118 7.32 2.43 -6.59
CA LEU A 118 5.86 2.27 -6.55
C LEU A 118 5.45 1.04 -5.77
N ARG A 119 4.32 1.16 -5.06
CA ARG A 119 3.67 0.05 -4.36
C ARG A 119 2.16 0.11 -4.53
N PRO A 120 1.47 -1.03 -4.65
CA PRO A 120 0.02 -1.06 -4.60
C PRO A 120 -0.45 -0.69 -3.19
N ALA A 121 -1.51 0.11 -3.09
CA ALA A 121 -2.17 0.36 -1.81
C ALA A 121 -2.94 -0.90 -1.37
N GLY A 122 -2.56 -1.47 -0.23
CA GLY A 122 -3.23 -2.65 0.32
C GLY A 122 -4.52 -2.30 1.08
N ASP A 123 -5.31 -3.32 1.36
CA ASP A 123 -6.56 -3.18 2.12
C ASP A 123 -6.35 -3.28 3.63
N TRP A 124 -7.25 -2.65 4.40
CA TRP A 124 -7.29 -2.78 5.86
C TRP A 124 -8.01 -4.07 6.29
N ILE A 125 -7.48 -5.23 5.91
CA ILE A 125 -8.02 -6.56 6.26
C ILE A 125 -6.91 -7.50 6.74
N ASP A 126 -7.26 -8.48 7.56
CA ASP A 126 -6.30 -9.45 8.11
C ASP A 126 -6.04 -10.64 7.20
N ALA A 127 -7.05 -11.03 6.42
CA ALA A 127 -6.99 -12.17 5.53
C ALA A 127 -7.58 -11.79 4.17
N GLY A 128 -6.90 -12.21 3.11
CA GLY A 128 -7.46 -12.31 1.76
C GLY A 128 -6.93 -13.61 1.13
N GLU A 129 -7.62 -14.09 0.10
CA GLU A 129 -7.24 -15.33 -0.60
C GLU A 129 -5.80 -15.26 -1.13
N ASP A 130 -5.44 -14.11 -1.70
CA ASP A 130 -4.10 -13.82 -2.18
C ASP A 130 -3.30 -12.94 -1.21
N ALA A 131 -1.97 -13.13 -1.25
CA ALA A 131 -1.02 -12.23 -0.63
C ALA A 131 -1.20 -10.79 -1.16
N PRO A 132 -0.96 -9.74 -0.35
CA PRO A 132 -1.17 -8.35 -0.77
C PRO A 132 -0.49 -7.97 -2.10
N SER A 133 0.70 -8.51 -2.36
CA SER A 133 1.46 -8.29 -3.60
C SER A 133 0.85 -8.94 -4.84
N ASP A 134 -0.03 -9.93 -4.66
CA ASP A 134 -0.66 -10.71 -5.72
C ASP A 134 -2.17 -10.41 -5.83
N ARG A 135 -2.73 -9.65 -4.89
CA ARG A 135 -4.15 -9.33 -4.86
C ARG A 135 -4.50 -8.35 -5.97
N LEU A 136 -5.27 -8.81 -6.96
CA LEU A 136 -5.74 -8.00 -8.07
C LEU A 136 -7.27 -8.07 -8.19
N ALA A 137 -7.94 -7.02 -7.76
CA ALA A 137 -9.38 -6.85 -7.97
C ALA A 137 -9.59 -6.01 -9.24
N THR A 138 -9.84 -6.66 -10.38
CA THR A 138 -10.18 -5.99 -11.64
C THR A 138 -11.23 -6.76 -12.42
N MET A 139 -12.10 -6.04 -13.12
CA MET A 139 -13.08 -6.60 -14.06
C MET A 139 -12.55 -6.63 -15.51
N ASP A 140 -11.35 -6.07 -15.76
CA ASP A 140 -10.69 -6.12 -17.06
C ASP A 140 -10.10 -7.52 -17.28
N MET A 141 -10.81 -8.34 -18.06
CA MET A 141 -10.40 -9.70 -18.42
C MET A 141 -9.07 -9.76 -19.17
N GLY A 142 -8.76 -8.73 -19.97
CA GLY A 142 -7.48 -8.64 -20.67
C GLY A 142 -6.32 -8.40 -19.71
N LEU A 143 -6.54 -7.55 -18.71
CA LEU A 143 -5.57 -7.34 -17.63
C LEU A 143 -5.39 -8.60 -16.78
N LEU A 144 -6.47 -9.30 -16.41
CA LEU A 144 -6.39 -10.55 -15.64
C LEU A 144 -5.53 -11.61 -16.34
N ALA A 145 -5.83 -11.88 -17.62
CA ALA A 145 -5.09 -12.88 -18.40
C ALA A 145 -3.60 -12.54 -18.51
N ARG A 146 -3.27 -11.25 -18.65
CA ARG A 146 -1.87 -10.79 -18.65
C ARG A 146 -1.22 -10.95 -17.27
N ALA A 147 -1.96 -10.60 -16.22
CA ALA A 147 -1.45 -10.58 -14.86
C ALA A 147 -1.05 -11.97 -14.35
N GLU A 148 -1.67 -13.05 -14.80
CA GLU A 148 -1.25 -14.42 -14.42
C GLU A 148 0.25 -14.69 -14.68
N ARG A 149 0.85 -14.01 -15.66
CA ARG A 149 2.30 -14.10 -15.97
C ARG A 149 3.20 -13.37 -14.98
N TRP A 150 2.61 -12.52 -14.14
CA TRP A 150 3.31 -11.68 -13.17
C TRP A 150 3.27 -12.27 -11.76
N ARG A 151 2.64 -13.43 -11.54
CA ARG A 151 2.66 -14.06 -10.21
C ARG A 151 4.09 -14.25 -9.69
N PRO A 152 4.34 -13.99 -8.39
CA PRO A 152 3.37 -13.64 -7.33
C PRO A 152 3.15 -12.11 -7.15
N TRP A 153 3.36 -11.33 -8.20
CA TRP A 153 3.37 -9.86 -8.22
C TRP A 153 2.24 -9.24 -9.04
N ARG A 154 1.06 -9.90 -9.13
CA ARG A 154 -0.05 -9.42 -9.96
C ARG A 154 -0.47 -7.98 -9.66
N ALA A 155 -0.51 -7.59 -8.39
CA ALA A 155 -0.87 -6.22 -7.99
C ALA A 155 0.15 -5.19 -8.49
N TYR A 156 1.43 -5.52 -8.40
CA TYR A 156 2.51 -4.68 -8.91
C TYR A 156 2.47 -4.57 -10.44
N GLY A 157 2.37 -5.69 -11.15
CA GLY A 157 2.32 -5.68 -12.60
C GLY A 157 1.13 -4.88 -13.12
N ALA A 158 -0.03 -5.00 -12.49
CA ALA A 158 -1.21 -4.19 -12.81
C ALA A 158 -0.99 -2.70 -12.56
N LEU A 159 -0.36 -2.32 -11.44
CA LEU A 159 -0.01 -0.93 -11.14
C LEU A 159 0.89 -0.31 -12.21
N TYR A 160 1.97 -1.01 -12.59
CA TYR A 160 2.87 -0.53 -13.64
C TYR A 160 2.19 -0.51 -15.01
N TRP A 161 1.30 -1.45 -15.29
CA TRP A 161 0.53 -1.49 -16.53
C TRP A 161 -0.40 -0.29 -16.68
N THR A 162 -1.12 0.08 -15.62
CA THR A 162 -1.99 1.26 -15.62
C THR A 162 -1.20 2.54 -15.92
N LEU A 163 -0.01 2.69 -15.33
CA LEU A 163 0.85 3.84 -15.61
C LEU A 163 1.33 3.93 -17.05
N ILE A 164 1.61 2.79 -17.68
CA ILE A 164 1.99 2.74 -19.08
C ILE A 164 0.82 3.17 -19.97
N LYS A 165 -0.40 2.78 -19.62
CA LYS A 165 -1.62 3.20 -20.33
C LYS A 165 -1.84 4.71 -20.19
N GLU A 166 -1.81 5.24 -18.97
CA GLU A 166 -1.99 6.67 -18.69
C GLU A 166 -1.00 7.53 -19.50
N ARG A 167 0.29 7.19 -19.49
CA ARG A 167 1.30 7.92 -20.27
C ARG A 167 1.04 7.90 -21.78
N ARG A 168 0.56 6.77 -22.31
CA ARG A 168 0.24 6.65 -23.74
C ARG A 168 -0.95 7.51 -24.13
N ASP A 169 -1.95 7.58 -23.26
CA ASP A 169 -3.14 8.40 -23.50
C ASP A 169 -2.79 9.90 -23.44
N GLU A 170 -1.87 10.30 -22.54
CA GLU A 170 -1.32 11.67 -22.47
C GLU A 170 -0.49 12.04 -23.71
N GLU A 171 0.34 11.12 -24.23
CA GLU A 171 1.14 11.34 -25.45
C GLU A 171 0.29 11.41 -26.74
N ALA A 172 -0.93 10.88 -26.71
CA ALA A 172 -1.85 10.84 -27.85
C ALA A 172 -2.87 11.99 -27.90
N ALA A 173 -2.98 12.79 -26.83
CA ALA A 173 -3.89 13.92 -26.69
C ALA A 173 -3.23 15.25 -27.09
#